data_AF-A0AAD9S5B3-F1
#
_entry.id   AF-A0AAD9S5B3-F1
#
_cell.length_a   1.000
_cell.length_b   1.000
_cell.length_c   1.000
_cell.angle_alpha   90.00
_cell.angle_beta   90.00
_cell.angle_gamma   90.00
#
_symmetry.space_group_name_H-M   'P 1'
#
loop_
_entity.id
_entity.type
_entity.pdbx_description
1 polymer ?
#
loop_
_entity_poly.entity_id
_entity_poly.type
_entity_poly.pdbx_seq_one_letter_code
_entity_poly.pdbx_strand_id
1 'polypeptide(L)'
;MGVEKGDKVFIPADTLSEAGGRKVAVKWSQSFKDRSEDYYVSKYTNKSRNGEDLVFVQASKLNELAAKSQGDEKYTLVIDDAWQYGQQKDGSKRFLVYHDKNNKPYQHRFVENFIKQAGGKAVDVITGLGYPADKVEDIASRFVGDYLKTF
;
A
#
# COMPACT_ATOMS: atom_id res chain seq x y z
N MET A 1 15.37 4.53 -3.76
CA MET A 1 15.69 3.43 -2.83
C MET A 1 14.39 2.87 -2.29
N GLY A 2 14.24 1.55 -2.25
CA GLY A 2 13.02 0.90 -1.76
C GLY A 2 13.07 0.68 -0.24
N VAL A 3 11.90 0.46 0.35
CA VAL A 3 11.78 -0.07 1.72
C VAL A 3 12.34 -1.51 1.78
N GLU A 4 12.96 -1.85 2.92
CA GLU A 4 13.53 -3.17 3.21
C GLU A 4 13.10 -3.69 4.60
N LYS A 5 13.32 -4.99 4.83
CA LYS A 5 13.08 -5.63 6.12
C LYS A 5 13.90 -4.95 7.22
N GLY A 6 13.27 -4.68 8.35
CA GLY A 6 13.87 -4.00 9.51
C GLY A 6 13.80 -2.46 9.44
N ASP A 7 13.36 -1.88 8.32
CA ASP A 7 13.14 -0.44 8.24
C ASP A 7 11.99 0.00 9.15
N LYS A 8 12.12 1.21 9.71
CA LYS A 8 11.06 1.85 10.49
C LYS A 8 10.26 2.78 9.59
N VAL A 9 8.98 2.47 9.41
CA VAL A 9 8.05 3.32 8.68
C VAL A 9 7.08 3.99 9.63
N PHE A 10 6.75 5.23 9.34
CA PHE A 10 5.75 5.99 10.04
C PHE A 10 4.56 6.22 9.11
N ILE A 11 3.36 5.94 9.60
CA ILE A 11 2.13 6.18 8.86
C ILE A 11 1.27 7.18 9.65
N PRO A 12 0.85 8.31 9.07
CA PRO A 12 0.10 9.32 9.81
C PRO A 12 -1.28 8.78 10.22
N ALA A 13 -1.56 8.80 11.52
CA ALA A 13 -2.78 8.26 12.13
C ALA A 13 -4.07 8.84 11.52
N ASP A 14 -4.08 10.12 11.15
CA ASP A 14 -5.22 10.81 10.55
C ASP A 14 -5.71 10.12 9.28
N THR A 15 -4.79 9.55 8.52
CA THR A 15 -5.07 8.86 7.24
C THR A 15 -5.38 7.37 7.39
N LEU A 16 -5.10 6.78 8.55
CA LEU A 16 -5.41 5.39 8.93
C LEU A 16 -6.56 5.36 9.95
N SER A 17 -7.55 6.22 9.77
CA SER A 17 -8.73 6.30 10.64
C SER A 17 -10.00 5.96 9.87
N GLU A 18 -11.02 5.41 10.53
CA GLU A 18 -12.33 5.20 9.89
C GLU A 18 -13.01 6.50 9.48
N ALA A 19 -12.65 7.62 10.14
CA ALA A 19 -13.26 8.94 9.95
C ALA A 19 -12.62 9.78 8.83
N GLY A 20 -11.34 9.55 8.51
CA GLY A 20 -10.59 10.33 7.50
C GLY A 20 -9.72 9.50 6.55
N GLY A 21 -9.62 8.19 6.78
CA GLY A 21 -8.85 7.28 5.97
C GLY A 21 -9.55 6.90 4.67
N ARG A 22 -8.76 6.85 3.59
CA ARG A 22 -9.28 6.48 2.27
C ARG A 22 -9.40 4.97 2.20
N LYS A 23 -10.64 4.46 2.23
CA LYS A 23 -10.92 3.04 1.96
C LYS A 23 -10.93 2.80 0.46
N VAL A 24 -10.27 1.73 0.04
CA VAL A 24 -10.19 1.24 -1.33
C VAL A 24 -10.61 -0.22 -1.30
N ALA A 25 -11.73 -0.52 -1.95
CA ALA A 25 -12.15 -1.90 -2.15
C ALA A 25 -11.27 -2.55 -3.24
N VAL A 26 -10.37 -3.47 -2.87
CA VAL A 26 -9.54 -4.21 -3.83
C VAL A 26 -10.26 -5.50 -4.18
N LYS A 27 -10.63 -5.63 -5.46
CA LYS A 27 -11.27 -6.84 -6.02
C LYS A 27 -10.26 -7.65 -6.82
N TRP A 28 -10.21 -8.96 -6.58
CA TRP A 28 -9.38 -9.89 -7.34
C TRP A 28 -10.04 -11.26 -7.44
N SER A 29 -9.59 -12.08 -8.38
CA SER A 29 -10.06 -13.46 -8.52
C SER A 29 -8.93 -14.42 -8.13
N GLN A 30 -9.25 -15.41 -7.30
CA GLN A 30 -8.32 -16.43 -6.84
C GLN A 30 -9.06 -17.77 -6.76
N SER A 31 -8.48 -18.82 -7.35
CA SER A 31 -9.07 -20.16 -7.37
C SER A 31 -10.51 -20.19 -7.90
N PHE A 32 -10.78 -19.49 -9.01
CA PHE A 32 -12.10 -19.36 -9.63
C PHE A 32 -13.17 -18.71 -8.73
N LYS A 33 -12.78 -18.02 -7.66
CA LYS A 33 -13.67 -17.24 -6.80
C LYS A 33 -13.28 -15.78 -6.81
N ASP A 34 -14.26 -14.92 -7.01
CA ASP A 34 -14.09 -13.49 -6.81
C ASP A 34 -13.99 -13.18 -5.31
N ARG A 35 -12.98 -12.39 -4.97
CA ARG A 35 -12.70 -11.91 -3.63
C ARG A 35 -12.66 -10.38 -3.67
N SER A 36 -13.15 -9.78 -2.61
CA SER A 36 -13.15 -8.33 -2.42
C SER A 36 -12.86 -8.06 -0.97
N GLU A 37 -11.89 -7.21 -0.70
CA GLU A 37 -11.53 -6.77 0.64
C GLU A 37 -11.27 -5.27 0.63
N ASP A 38 -11.57 -4.61 1.74
CA ASP A 38 -11.36 -3.17 1.90
C ASP A 38 -9.98 -2.88 2.49
N TYR A 39 -9.29 -1.92 1.90
CA TYR A 39 -7.95 -1.50 2.29
C TYR A 39 -7.91 0.00 2.53
N TYR A 40 -7.32 0.42 3.64
CA TYR A 40 -6.96 1.80 3.87
C TYR A 40 -5.69 2.14 3.10
N VAL A 41 -5.73 3.18 2.29
CA VAL A 41 -4.56 3.71 1.59
C VAL A 41 -4.05 4.97 2.28
N SER A 42 -2.75 5.00 2.54
CA SER A 42 -2.06 6.13 3.11
C SER A 42 -0.67 6.30 2.49
N LYS A 43 0.00 7.41 2.79
CA LYS A 43 1.42 7.60 2.54
C LYS A 43 2.18 7.16 3.79
N TYR A 44 3.26 6.42 3.63
CA TYR A 44 4.19 6.15 4.71
C TYR A 44 5.48 6.93 4.48
N THR A 45 6.15 7.27 5.58
CA THR A 45 7.49 7.86 5.58
C THR A 45 8.46 6.84 6.19
N ASN A 46 9.44 6.40 5.42
CA ASN A 46 10.53 5.57 5.90
C ASN A 46 11.54 6.44 6.66
N LYS A 47 11.57 6.32 7.98
CA LYS A 47 12.50 7.05 8.85
C LYS A 47 13.94 6.55 8.73
N SER A 48 14.14 5.28 8.35
CA SER A 48 15.48 4.70 8.19
C SER A 48 16.17 5.16 6.91
N ARG A 49 15.42 5.33 5.81
CA ARG A 49 15.96 5.59 4.47
C ARG A 49 15.54 6.90 3.83
N ASN A 50 14.81 7.74 4.58
CA ASN A 50 14.29 9.03 4.16
C ASN A 50 13.58 8.99 2.79
N GLY A 51 12.50 8.22 2.72
CA GLY A 51 11.69 8.08 1.52
C GLY A 51 10.21 7.92 1.84
N GLU A 52 9.34 8.38 0.96
CA GLU A 52 7.89 8.24 1.10
C GLU A 52 7.30 7.45 -0.06
N ASP A 53 6.32 6.60 0.24
CA ASP A 53 5.55 5.87 -0.77
C ASP A 53 4.18 5.48 -0.20
N LEU A 54 3.38 4.74 -0.97
CA LEU A 54 2.05 4.31 -0.55
C LEU A 54 2.09 3.09 0.37
N VAL A 55 1.14 3.03 1.29
CA VAL A 55 0.85 1.86 2.13
C VAL A 55 -0.63 1.51 2.04
N PHE A 56 -0.91 0.22 1.91
CA PHE A 56 -2.26 -0.35 1.90
C PHE A 56 -2.43 -1.26 3.11
N VAL A 57 -3.39 -0.98 3.97
CA VAL A 57 -3.67 -1.77 5.18
C VAL A 57 -5.08 -2.35 5.09
N GLN A 58 -5.22 -3.66 5.13
CA GLN A 58 -6.54 -4.30 5.14
C GLN A 58 -7.34 -3.86 6.36
N ALA A 59 -8.61 -3.50 6.14
CA ALA A 59 -9.45 -2.92 7.18
C ALA A 59 -9.62 -3.83 8.41
N SER A 60 -9.77 -5.14 8.19
CA SER A 60 -9.86 -6.15 9.25
C SER A 60 -8.59 -6.27 10.09
N LYS A 61 -7.42 -5.89 9.54
CA LYS A 61 -6.11 -5.97 10.20
C LYS A 61 -5.64 -4.66 10.83
N LEU A 62 -6.45 -3.59 10.73
CA LEU A 62 -6.08 -2.28 11.26
C LEU A 62 -5.83 -2.32 12.78
N ASN A 63 -6.64 -3.07 13.53
CA ASN A 63 -6.46 -3.25 14.98
C ASN A 63 -5.17 -3.99 15.33
N GLU A 64 -4.81 -5.03 14.58
CA GLU A 64 -3.52 -5.74 14.75
C GLU A 64 -2.34 -4.82 14.46
N LEU A 65 -2.45 -4.01 13.40
CA LEU A 65 -1.43 -3.05 13.01
C LEU A 65 -1.26 -1.95 14.08
N ALA A 66 -2.36 -1.46 14.65
CA ALA A 66 -2.31 -0.51 15.77
C ALA A 66 -1.63 -1.13 17.00
N ALA A 67 -1.88 -2.40 17.30
CA ALA A 67 -1.21 -3.13 18.39
C ALA A 67 0.29 -3.35 18.13
N LYS A 68 0.72 -3.43 16.87
CA LYS A 68 2.14 -3.52 16.47
C LYS A 68 2.89 -2.19 16.50
N SER A 69 2.21 -1.06 16.69
CA SER A 69 2.88 0.24 16.71
C SER A 69 3.89 0.33 17.86
N GLN A 70 5.09 0.84 17.56
CA GLN A 70 6.20 0.96 18.50
C GLN A 70 6.66 2.42 18.63
N GLY A 71 6.71 2.93 19.86
CA GLY A 71 7.21 4.27 20.19
C GLY A 71 6.10 5.27 20.55
N ASP A 72 6.49 6.53 20.77
CA ASP A 72 5.58 7.63 21.17
C ASP A 72 4.60 8.03 20.07
N GLU A 73 4.96 7.84 18.80
CA GLU A 73 4.11 8.14 17.64
C GLU A 73 3.30 6.91 17.22
N LYS A 74 1.97 6.99 17.40
CA LYS A 74 1.01 5.99 16.91
C LYS A 74 1.29 5.66 15.44
N TYR A 75 1.33 4.37 15.11
CA TYR A 75 1.62 3.82 13.78
C TYR A 75 3.06 3.98 13.26
N THR A 76 4.05 4.12 14.16
CA THR A 76 5.43 3.77 13.81
C THR A 76 5.59 2.25 13.84
N LEU A 77 5.94 1.66 12.71
CA LEU A 77 5.95 0.20 12.51
C LEU A 77 7.32 -0.24 11.97
N VAL A 78 7.77 -1.41 12.41
CA VAL A 78 8.95 -2.07 11.84
C VAL A 78 8.47 -2.99 10.72
N ILE A 79 9.11 -2.90 9.55
CA ILE A 79 8.84 -3.79 8.44
C ILE A 79 9.41 -5.18 8.78
N ASP A 80 8.49 -6.10 9.08
CA ASP A 80 8.78 -7.50 9.33
C ASP A 80 8.23 -8.38 8.19
N ASP A 81 8.37 -9.70 8.36
CA ASP A 81 7.86 -10.66 7.39
C ASP A 81 6.36 -10.57 7.19
N ALA A 82 5.57 -9.99 8.11
CA ALA A 82 4.13 -9.89 7.97
C ALA A 82 3.70 -8.93 6.84
N TRP A 83 4.60 -8.05 6.43
CA TRP A 83 4.37 -7.13 5.32
C TRP A 83 4.66 -7.78 3.98
N GLN A 84 3.92 -7.32 2.98
CA GLN A 84 4.25 -7.54 1.58
C GLN A 84 4.46 -6.19 0.91
N TYR A 85 5.04 -6.19 -0.28
CA TYR A 85 5.23 -4.98 -1.05
C TYR A 85 4.93 -5.22 -2.54
N GLY A 86 4.42 -4.19 -3.19
CA GLY A 86 4.44 -4.09 -4.63
C GLY A 86 5.61 -3.23 -5.08
N GLN A 87 6.08 -3.42 -6.31
CA GLN A 87 7.13 -2.62 -6.92
C GLN A 87 6.88 -2.46 -8.42
N GLN A 88 7.42 -1.39 -9.00
CA GLN A 88 7.42 -1.26 -10.45
C GLN A 88 8.31 -2.33 -11.11
N LYS A 89 8.09 -2.55 -12.42
CA LYS A 89 8.87 -3.49 -13.23
C LYS A 89 10.37 -3.22 -13.24
N ASP A 90 10.78 -1.96 -13.10
CA ASP A 90 12.18 -1.55 -12.99
C ASP A 90 12.79 -1.80 -11.60
N GLY A 91 11.99 -2.32 -10.64
CA GLY A 91 12.40 -2.56 -9.26
C GLY A 91 12.36 -1.32 -8.36
N SER A 92 11.94 -0.17 -8.89
CA SER A 92 11.80 1.07 -8.15
C SER A 92 10.40 1.18 -7.50
N LYS A 93 10.22 2.20 -6.66
CA LYS A 93 8.91 2.64 -6.12
C LYS A 93 8.11 1.50 -5.47
N ARG A 94 8.51 1.18 -4.24
CA ARG A 94 7.94 0.08 -3.47
C ARG A 94 6.84 0.58 -2.56
N PHE A 95 5.61 0.15 -2.79
CA PHE A 95 4.51 0.41 -1.87
C PHE A 95 4.31 -0.78 -0.94
N LEU A 96 3.89 -0.50 0.29
CA LEU A 96 3.68 -1.50 1.33
C LEU A 96 2.24 -2.01 1.34
N VAL A 97 2.07 -3.28 1.69
CA VAL A 97 0.77 -3.91 1.90
C VAL A 97 0.79 -4.72 3.19
N TYR A 98 -0.13 -4.41 4.10
CA TYR A 98 -0.39 -5.18 5.32
C TYR A 98 -1.77 -5.83 5.23
N HIS A 99 -1.79 -7.15 5.05
CA HIS A 99 -3.04 -7.90 4.88
C HIS A 99 -2.89 -9.38 5.20
N ASP A 100 -3.98 -10.14 5.07
CA ASP A 100 -3.89 -11.59 5.08
C ASP A 100 -3.16 -12.12 3.84
N LYS A 101 -2.00 -12.73 4.04
CA LYS A 101 -1.15 -13.32 2.98
C LYS A 101 -1.79 -14.51 2.26
N ASN A 102 -2.87 -15.09 2.82
CA ASN A 102 -3.66 -16.08 2.10
C ASN A 102 -4.35 -15.47 0.88
N ASN A 103 -4.60 -14.16 0.92
CA ASN A 103 -5.07 -13.39 -0.21
C ASN A 103 -3.90 -13.13 -1.15
N LYS A 104 -4.05 -13.53 -2.41
CA LYS A 104 -3.06 -13.31 -3.47
C LYS A 104 -3.58 -12.36 -4.56
N PRO A 105 -3.98 -11.13 -4.23
CA PRO A 105 -4.23 -10.11 -5.23
C PRO A 105 -2.94 -9.76 -5.97
N TYR A 106 -3.06 -9.50 -7.27
CA TYR A 106 -1.96 -8.92 -8.03
C TYR A 106 -1.67 -7.48 -7.58
N GLN A 107 -0.41 -7.07 -7.61
CA GLN A 107 0.00 -5.76 -7.09
C GLN A 107 -0.69 -4.58 -7.83
N HIS A 108 -0.90 -4.69 -9.15
CA HIS A 108 -1.59 -3.65 -9.94
C HIS A 108 -3.01 -3.38 -9.45
N ARG A 109 -3.68 -4.36 -8.84
CA ARG A 109 -5.07 -4.19 -8.36
C ARG A 109 -5.18 -3.15 -7.26
N PHE A 110 -4.15 -2.97 -6.43
CA PHE A 110 -4.15 -1.96 -5.38
C PHE A 110 -4.14 -0.56 -5.98
N VAL A 111 -3.18 -0.31 -6.87
CA VAL A 111 -3.01 0.98 -7.53
C VAL A 111 -4.20 1.29 -8.46
N GLU A 112 -4.67 0.29 -9.23
CA GLU A 112 -5.82 0.44 -10.12
C GLU A 112 -7.10 0.77 -9.34
N ASN A 113 -7.42 0.01 -8.29
CA ASN A 113 -8.63 0.28 -7.50
C ASN A 113 -8.52 1.60 -6.75
N PHE A 114 -7.33 1.96 -6.27
CA PHE A 114 -7.10 3.25 -5.62
C PHE A 114 -7.38 4.40 -6.58
N ILE A 115 -6.80 4.37 -7.78
CA ILE A 115 -7.02 5.44 -8.76
C ILE A 115 -8.47 5.45 -9.26
N LYS A 116 -9.08 4.28 -9.49
CA LYS A 116 -10.50 4.20 -9.90
C LYS A 116 -11.44 4.79 -8.86
N GLN A 117 -11.19 4.57 -7.56
CA GLN A 117 -12.08 5.03 -6.49
C GLN A 117 -11.80 6.48 -6.06
N ALA A 118 -10.54 6.91 -6.05
CA ALA A 118 -10.16 8.26 -5.62
C ALA A 118 -9.98 9.26 -6.78
N GLY A 119 -10.00 8.78 -8.04
CA GLY A 119 -9.95 9.62 -9.24
C GLY A 119 -8.73 10.53 -9.28
N GLY A 120 -8.95 11.81 -9.62
CA GLY A 120 -7.88 12.82 -9.72
C GLY A 120 -7.04 12.95 -8.44
N LYS A 121 -7.63 12.80 -7.25
CA LYS A 121 -6.88 12.90 -5.97
C LYS A 121 -5.85 11.78 -5.81
N ALA A 122 -6.12 10.59 -6.34
CA ALA A 122 -5.13 9.51 -6.34
C ALA A 122 -4.00 9.82 -7.32
N VAL A 123 -4.33 10.37 -8.49
CA VAL A 123 -3.32 10.82 -9.47
C VAL A 123 -2.42 11.87 -8.82
N ASP A 124 -2.96 12.91 -8.18
CA ASP A 124 -2.17 13.92 -7.48
C ASP A 124 -1.24 13.34 -6.41
N VAL A 125 -1.75 12.38 -5.61
CA VAL A 125 -0.95 11.69 -4.59
C VAL A 125 0.21 10.93 -5.21
N ILE A 126 -0.06 10.15 -6.26
CA ILE A 126 0.93 9.30 -6.91
C ILE A 126 1.97 10.17 -7.65
N THR A 127 1.54 11.21 -8.36
CA THR A 127 2.44 12.19 -8.98
C THR A 127 3.31 12.90 -7.95
N GLY A 128 2.73 13.31 -6.82
CA GLY A 128 3.47 13.93 -5.72
C GLY A 128 4.52 13.01 -5.08
N LEU A 129 4.33 11.69 -5.16
CA LEU A 129 5.32 10.69 -4.77
C LEU A 129 6.39 10.45 -5.86
N GLY A 130 6.38 11.23 -6.94
CA GLY A 130 7.35 11.18 -8.03
C GLY A 130 7.11 10.07 -9.05
N TYR A 131 5.86 9.59 -9.16
CA TYR A 131 5.46 8.69 -10.24
C TYR A 131 5.03 9.53 -11.45
N PRO A 132 5.68 9.39 -12.62
CA PRO A 132 5.27 10.15 -13.80
C PRO A 132 3.86 9.70 -14.22
N ALA A 133 2.93 10.64 -14.33
CA ALA A 133 1.51 10.37 -14.53
C ALA A 133 0.97 11.17 -15.72
N ASP A 134 0.83 10.49 -16.86
CA ASP A 134 0.09 11.01 -18.01
C ASP A 134 -1.34 10.43 -18.04
N LYS A 135 -1.50 9.14 -17.69
CA LYS A 135 -2.79 8.42 -17.63
C LYS A 135 -2.81 7.34 -16.54
N VAL A 136 -4.01 6.97 -16.10
CA VAL A 136 -4.24 5.94 -15.05
C VAL A 136 -3.71 4.57 -15.48
N GLU A 137 -3.95 4.21 -16.74
CA GLU A 137 -3.51 2.94 -17.32
C GLU A 137 -1.98 2.81 -17.33
N ASP A 138 -1.26 3.91 -17.61
CA ASP A 138 0.20 3.94 -17.58
C ASP A 138 0.75 3.66 -16.17
N ILE A 139 0.13 4.24 -15.13
CA ILE A 139 0.55 3.99 -13.75
C ILE A 139 0.30 2.53 -13.38
N ALA A 140 -0.92 2.02 -13.61
CA ALA A 140 -1.27 0.64 -13.24
C ALA A 140 -0.42 -0.38 -14.00
N SER A 141 -0.17 -0.15 -15.30
CA SER A 141 0.59 -1.08 -16.17
C SER A 141 2.04 -1.33 -15.70
N ARG A 142 2.66 -0.35 -15.01
CA ARG A 142 3.99 -0.49 -14.40
C ARG A 142 4.03 -1.50 -13.26
N PHE A 143 2.87 -1.87 -12.74
CA PHE A 143 2.69 -2.85 -11.68
C PHE A 143 2.01 -4.14 -12.19
N VAL A 144 1.57 -4.20 -13.46
CA VAL A 144 0.89 -5.36 -14.02
C VAL A 144 1.86 -6.52 -14.22
N GLY A 145 1.40 -7.73 -13.85
CA GLY A 145 2.09 -9.00 -14.14
C GLY A 145 2.55 -9.75 -12.89
N ASP A 146 2.72 -9.06 -11.77
CA ASP A 146 3.27 -9.66 -10.55
C ASP A 146 2.28 -9.70 -9.39
N TYR A 147 2.45 -10.70 -8.54
CA TYR A 147 1.88 -10.71 -7.20
C TYR A 147 2.70 -9.81 -6.28
N LEU A 148 2.13 -9.50 -5.11
CA LEU A 148 2.88 -8.86 -4.03
C LEU A 148 4.06 -9.74 -3.61
N LYS A 149 5.21 -9.10 -3.39
CA LYS A 149 6.45 -9.74 -2.93
C LYS A 149 6.53 -9.71 -1.41
N THR A 150 7.26 -10.65 -0.83
CA THR A 150 7.58 -10.69 0.61
C THR A 150 8.98 -10.16 0.84
N PHE A 151 9.22 -9.62 2.04
CA PHE A 151 10.54 -9.17 2.50
C PHE A 151 11.47 -10.31 2.90
#